data_AF-A0A6I3CAY3-F1
#
_entry.id   AF-A0A6I3CAY3-F1
#
_cell.length_a   1.000
_cell.length_b   1.000
_cell.length_c   1.000
_cell.angle_alpha   90.00
_cell.angle_beta   90.00
_cell.angle_gamma   90.00
#
_symmetry.space_group_name_H-M   'P 1'
#
loop_
_entity.id
_entity.type
_entity.pdbx_description
1 polymer ?
#
loop_
_entity_poly.entity_id
_entity_poly.type
_entity_poly.pdbx_seq_one_letter_code
_entity_poly.pdbx_strand_id
1 'polypeptide(L)'
;AAKERAAEVYTSIGMRPLMLTKEIDGFIADRLLEAVWREALWLINDGIATAQQIDDAIRFGAGLRWSFMGTFLVYRIAGGEAGMQHFLAQFGPTLQWPWTKLMDVPDLNQELIDTIVAQSDDQANGSTIRELEELRDDCLVSVMQGLRTVGYGAGEVLADFERALFDRAPAPAVAADSAQPLKVHEIRIPTEWVDYNGHTNDSRYAQMSGDAADAFLRYLGVDADYLRGGHSYYTVESHITYAAQSHAGDVVYVTSQVISYDEKRLHLFNRMHRADDHTLISTGEHMYLHVDTVAGKAMAAPPEMIERIAAVANAQTHLERPTQAGRFVGAPR
;
A
#
# COMPACT_ATOMS: atom_id res chain seq x y z
N ALA A 1 -12.71 8.15 -28.14
CA ALA A 1 -12.44 6.73 -28.43
C ALA A 1 -11.01 6.30 -28.07
N ALA A 2 -9.97 6.54 -28.90
CA ALA A 2 -8.63 5.99 -28.63
C ALA A 2 -8.00 6.50 -27.32
N LYS A 3 -8.07 7.81 -27.04
CA LYS A 3 -7.53 8.40 -25.80
C LYS A 3 -8.25 7.87 -24.54
N GLU A 4 -9.56 7.68 -24.62
CA GLU A 4 -10.38 7.14 -23.53
C GLU A 4 -10.01 5.68 -23.24
N ARG A 5 -9.89 4.86 -24.28
CA ARG A 5 -9.47 3.46 -24.12
C ARG A 5 -8.06 3.34 -23.56
N ALA A 6 -7.14 4.22 -23.97
CA ALA A 6 -5.81 4.28 -23.38
C ALA A 6 -5.87 4.67 -21.90
N ALA A 7 -6.69 5.67 -21.55
CA ALA A 7 -6.89 6.08 -20.17
C ALA A 7 -7.43 4.92 -19.31
N GLU A 8 -8.42 4.17 -19.78
CA GLU A 8 -8.95 2.98 -19.12
C GLU A 8 -7.85 1.94 -18.86
N VAL A 9 -7.01 1.65 -19.87
CA VAL A 9 -5.90 0.70 -19.74
C VAL A 9 -4.91 1.17 -18.67
N TYR A 10 -4.45 2.42 -18.75
CA TYR A 10 -3.50 2.97 -17.77
C TYR A 10 -4.08 3.00 -16.34
N THR A 11 -5.35 3.39 -16.20
CA THR A 11 -6.02 3.34 -14.89
C THR A 11 -6.14 1.92 -14.35
N SER A 12 -6.38 0.92 -15.21
CA SER A 12 -6.53 -0.49 -14.77
C SER A 12 -5.26 -1.10 -14.14
N ILE A 13 -4.09 -0.50 -14.41
CA ILE A 13 -2.77 -0.87 -13.89
C ILE A 13 -2.25 0.13 -12.83
N GLY A 14 -3.13 0.98 -12.29
CA GLY A 14 -2.80 1.87 -11.17
C GLY A 14 -2.16 3.20 -11.56
N MET A 15 -2.21 3.61 -12.84
CA MET A 15 -1.72 4.92 -13.27
C MET A 15 -2.83 5.98 -13.29
N ARG A 16 -2.42 7.26 -13.18
CA ARG A 16 -3.31 8.42 -13.34
C ARG A 16 -3.09 9.09 -14.70
N PRO A 17 -3.89 8.77 -15.74
CA PRO A 17 -3.71 9.38 -17.06
C PRO A 17 -4.08 10.87 -17.03
N LEU A 18 -3.24 11.71 -17.64
CA LEU A 18 -3.51 13.13 -17.86
C LEU A 18 -3.98 13.35 -19.30
N MET A 19 -5.23 13.74 -19.46
CA MET A 19 -5.88 13.90 -20.76
C MET A 19 -5.57 15.27 -21.36
N LEU A 20 -4.63 15.35 -22.29
CA LEU A 20 -4.31 16.59 -22.97
C LEU A 20 -5.40 16.96 -23.99
N THR A 21 -5.83 18.23 -23.89
CA THR A 21 -6.76 18.83 -24.86
C THR A 21 -6.07 19.11 -26.20
N LYS A 22 -4.80 19.50 -26.14
CA LYS A 22 -3.99 19.86 -27.31
C LYS A 22 -2.61 19.23 -27.20
N GLU A 23 -2.12 18.73 -28.32
CA GLU A 23 -0.75 18.26 -28.46
C GLU A 23 0.25 19.42 -28.39
N ILE A 24 1.39 19.16 -27.77
CA ILE A 24 2.52 20.07 -27.64
C ILE A 24 3.80 19.26 -27.44
N ASP A 25 4.91 19.72 -28.00
CA ASP A 25 6.21 19.11 -27.79
C ASP A 25 6.66 19.19 -26.33
N GLY A 26 7.16 18.06 -25.81
CA GLY A 26 7.57 17.90 -24.42
C GLY A 26 6.41 17.81 -23.42
N PHE A 27 5.17 17.68 -23.89
CA PHE A 27 3.97 17.57 -23.04
C PHE A 27 3.91 18.67 -21.96
N ILE A 28 3.24 18.42 -20.83
CA ILE A 28 3.16 19.41 -19.73
C ILE A 28 4.29 19.19 -18.72
N ALA A 29 4.52 17.93 -18.30
CA ALA A 29 5.46 17.61 -17.24
C ALA A 29 6.90 17.95 -17.65
N ASP A 30 7.37 17.52 -18.82
CA ASP A 30 8.77 17.76 -19.23
C ASP A 30 9.02 19.26 -19.42
N ARG A 31 8.05 20.03 -19.92
CA ARG A 31 8.19 21.50 -20.02
C ARG A 31 8.32 22.19 -18.66
N LEU A 32 7.62 21.71 -17.63
CA LEU A 32 7.76 22.23 -16.27
C LEU A 32 9.11 21.84 -15.66
N LEU A 33 9.55 20.59 -15.87
CA LEU A 33 10.87 20.12 -15.45
C LEU A 33 11.99 20.89 -16.15
N GLU A 34 11.86 21.10 -17.45
CA GLU A 34 12.83 21.87 -18.25
C GLU A 34 12.90 23.32 -17.78
N ALA A 35 11.78 23.96 -17.44
CA ALA A 35 11.79 25.32 -16.90
C ALA A 35 12.60 25.42 -15.59
N VAL A 36 12.46 24.45 -14.69
CA VAL A 36 13.25 24.38 -13.45
C VAL A 36 14.72 24.12 -13.77
N TRP A 37 15.01 23.21 -14.70
CA TRP A 37 16.37 22.87 -15.11
C TRP A 37 17.12 24.05 -15.74
N ARG A 38 16.46 24.80 -16.63
CA ARG A 38 17.05 25.99 -17.28
C ARG A 38 17.49 27.04 -16.26
N GLU A 39 16.66 27.28 -15.24
CA GLU A 39 17.02 28.18 -14.15
C GLU A 39 18.18 27.62 -13.31
N ALA A 40 18.16 26.34 -13.00
CA ALA A 40 19.23 25.68 -12.25
C ALA A 40 20.59 25.81 -12.94
N LEU A 41 20.65 25.64 -14.26
CA LEU A 41 21.87 25.84 -15.06
C LEU A 41 22.46 27.24 -14.87
N TRP A 42 21.62 28.27 -14.89
CA TRP A 42 22.06 29.65 -14.67
C TRP A 42 22.53 29.88 -13.24
N LEU A 43 21.85 29.32 -12.25
CA LEU A 43 22.25 29.45 -10.84
C LEU A 43 23.63 28.83 -10.58
N ILE A 44 23.95 27.71 -11.24
CA ILE A 44 25.28 27.09 -11.17
C ILE A 44 26.30 27.91 -11.96
N ASN A 45 26.00 28.26 -13.21
CA ASN A 45 26.88 29.03 -14.08
C ASN A 45 27.29 30.38 -13.46
N ASP A 46 26.34 31.08 -12.84
CA ASP A 46 26.57 32.38 -12.23
C ASP A 46 27.16 32.26 -10.80
N GLY A 47 27.43 31.04 -10.33
CA GLY A 47 28.02 30.78 -9.00
C GLY A 47 27.09 31.10 -7.83
N ILE A 48 25.78 31.13 -8.06
CA ILE A 48 24.76 31.48 -7.04
C ILE A 48 24.44 30.29 -6.14
N ALA A 49 24.43 29.07 -6.69
CA ALA A 49 24.14 27.85 -5.94
C ALA A 49 24.86 26.64 -6.53
N THR A 50 25.14 25.64 -5.70
CA THR A 50 25.58 24.31 -6.15
C THR A 50 24.40 23.43 -6.56
N ALA A 51 24.65 22.35 -7.31
CA ALA A 51 23.66 21.33 -7.64
C ALA A 51 22.94 20.81 -6.39
N GLN A 52 23.70 20.51 -5.33
CA GLN A 52 23.13 20.05 -4.05
C GLN A 52 22.22 21.12 -3.41
N GLN A 53 22.60 22.40 -3.42
CA GLN A 53 21.75 23.45 -2.84
C GLN A 53 20.43 23.62 -3.60
N ILE A 54 20.47 23.49 -4.94
CA ILE A 54 19.28 23.55 -5.79
C ILE A 54 18.37 22.36 -5.49
N ASP A 55 18.92 21.14 -5.44
CA ASP A 55 18.17 19.94 -5.11
C ASP A 55 17.59 19.99 -3.68
N ASP A 56 18.35 20.52 -2.72
CA ASP A 56 17.94 20.73 -1.33
C ASP A 56 16.74 21.68 -1.23
N ALA A 57 16.73 22.75 -2.02
CA ALA A 57 15.59 23.68 -2.09
C ALA A 57 14.30 23.01 -2.59
N ILE A 58 14.43 21.97 -3.44
CA ILE A 58 13.31 21.15 -3.87
C ILE A 58 12.96 20.10 -2.81
N ARG A 59 13.87 19.18 -2.46
CA ARG A 59 13.57 18.03 -1.59
C ARG A 59 13.18 18.40 -0.16
N PHE A 60 13.68 19.52 0.36
CA PHE A 60 13.33 20.02 1.69
C PHE A 60 12.38 21.23 1.67
N GLY A 61 11.97 21.68 0.48
CA GLY A 61 11.13 22.87 0.31
C GLY A 61 9.94 22.60 -0.58
N ALA A 62 10.00 23.09 -1.82
CA ALA A 62 8.85 23.10 -2.72
C ALA A 62 8.39 21.69 -3.15
N GLY A 63 9.31 20.73 -3.27
CA GLY A 63 9.02 19.36 -3.67
C GLY A 63 8.12 18.61 -2.69
N LEU A 64 8.24 18.87 -1.39
CA LEU A 64 7.41 18.25 -0.36
C LEU A 64 5.92 18.51 -0.62
N ARG A 65 5.54 19.77 -0.86
CA ARG A 65 4.17 20.15 -1.19
C ARG A 65 3.74 19.69 -2.59
N TRP A 66 4.65 19.66 -3.56
CA TRP A 66 4.34 19.19 -4.92
C TRP A 66 4.02 17.71 -5.00
N SER A 67 4.51 16.90 -4.05
CA SER A 67 4.19 15.47 -3.97
C SER A 67 2.69 15.18 -3.80
N PHE A 68 1.93 16.13 -3.24
CA PHE A 68 0.49 15.98 -3.01
C PHE A 68 -0.36 17.15 -3.53
N MET A 69 0.21 18.32 -3.80
CA MET A 69 -0.53 19.52 -4.22
C MET A 69 0.23 20.30 -5.30
N GLY A 70 -0.38 20.42 -6.48
CA GLY A 70 0.21 21.16 -7.61
C GLY A 70 0.28 22.68 -7.39
N THR A 71 1.15 23.34 -8.16
CA THR A 71 1.51 24.77 -8.04
C THR A 71 0.32 25.71 -7.92
N PHE A 72 -0.70 25.58 -8.78
CA PHE A 72 -1.85 26.48 -8.75
C PHE A 72 -2.68 26.35 -7.47
N LEU A 73 -2.81 25.14 -6.92
CA LEU A 73 -3.56 24.95 -5.67
C LEU A 73 -2.75 25.44 -4.47
N VAL A 74 -1.43 25.21 -4.46
CA VAL A 74 -0.50 25.78 -3.47
C VAL A 74 -0.55 27.32 -3.48
N TYR A 75 -0.58 27.96 -4.64
CA TYR A 75 -0.66 29.42 -4.72
C TYR A 75 -2.06 29.97 -4.42
N ARG A 76 -3.11 29.18 -4.69
CA ARG A 76 -4.45 29.53 -4.26
C ARG A 76 -4.52 29.68 -2.74
N ILE A 77 -3.97 28.73 -1.97
CA ILE A 77 -3.96 28.82 -0.50
C ILE A 77 -3.04 29.94 0.00
N ALA A 78 -1.95 30.24 -0.72
CA ALA A 78 -1.09 31.37 -0.40
C ALA A 78 -1.80 32.73 -0.58
N GLY A 79 -2.83 32.80 -1.41
CA GLY A 79 -3.71 33.98 -1.55
C GLY A 79 -4.72 34.18 -0.41
N GLY A 80 -4.81 33.24 0.54
CA GLY A 80 -5.79 33.26 1.63
C GLY A 80 -7.23 33.01 1.14
N GLU A 81 -8.23 33.45 1.91
CA GLU A 81 -9.65 33.25 1.60
C GLU A 81 -10.08 33.85 0.26
N ALA A 82 -9.44 34.95 -0.15
CA ALA A 82 -9.67 35.57 -1.46
C ALA A 82 -9.04 34.77 -2.63
N GLY A 83 -8.25 33.75 -2.31
CA GLY A 83 -7.74 32.75 -3.24
C GLY A 83 -6.81 33.30 -4.33
N MET A 84 -6.88 32.67 -5.50
CA MET A 84 -5.97 32.95 -6.62
C MET A 84 -6.07 34.39 -7.13
N GLN A 85 -7.26 35.02 -7.07
CA GLN A 85 -7.41 36.41 -7.52
C GLN A 85 -6.54 37.35 -6.69
N HIS A 86 -6.54 37.17 -5.37
CA HIS A 86 -5.71 37.97 -4.47
C HIS A 86 -4.22 37.66 -4.67
N PHE A 87 -3.86 36.37 -4.79
CA PHE A 87 -2.48 35.97 -5.08
C PHE A 87 -1.96 36.64 -6.36
N LEU A 88 -2.74 36.63 -7.44
CA LEU A 88 -2.37 37.27 -8.71
C LEU A 88 -2.33 38.80 -8.61
N ALA A 89 -3.22 39.43 -7.85
CA ALA A 89 -3.17 40.88 -7.63
C ALA A 89 -1.90 41.29 -6.86
N GLN A 90 -1.47 40.48 -5.90
CA GLN A 90 -0.30 40.73 -5.07
C GLN A 90 1.01 40.41 -5.78
N PHE A 91 1.13 39.24 -6.40
CA PHE A 91 2.38 38.71 -6.96
C PHE A 91 2.43 38.74 -8.49
N GLY A 92 1.31 38.92 -9.19
CA GLY A 92 1.30 39.10 -10.64
C GLY A 92 2.23 40.21 -11.15
N PRO A 93 2.34 41.38 -10.47
CA PRO A 93 3.29 42.41 -10.86
C PRO A 93 4.76 41.97 -10.84
N THR A 94 5.15 40.99 -9.99
CA THR A 94 6.54 40.52 -9.92
C THR A 94 6.93 39.64 -11.10
N LEU A 95 5.96 39.15 -11.89
CA LEU A 95 6.23 38.39 -13.12
C LEU A 95 6.90 39.22 -14.22
N GLN A 96 6.87 40.56 -14.09
CA GLN A 96 7.59 41.47 -15.00
C GLN A 96 9.05 41.67 -14.59
N TRP A 97 9.46 41.18 -13.41
CA TRP A 97 10.82 41.33 -12.93
C TRP A 97 11.69 40.21 -13.53
N PRO A 98 12.94 40.50 -13.91
CA PRO A 98 13.82 39.52 -14.54
C PRO A 98 14.46 38.59 -13.49
N TRP A 99 13.63 37.91 -12.70
CA TRP A 99 14.06 37.01 -11.63
C TRP A 99 14.62 35.68 -12.14
N THR A 100 14.14 35.22 -13.28
CA THR A 100 14.48 33.91 -13.86
C THR A 100 14.87 34.07 -15.31
N LYS A 101 15.75 33.20 -15.80
CA LYS A 101 16.28 33.19 -17.16
C LYS A 101 15.66 32.07 -18.00
N LEU A 102 14.33 31.92 -17.95
CA LEU A 102 13.61 30.75 -18.48
C LEU A 102 13.71 30.54 -20.00
N MET A 103 13.86 31.62 -20.78
CA MET A 103 13.93 31.53 -22.25
C MET A 103 15.35 31.31 -22.77
N ASP A 104 16.35 31.46 -21.90
CA ASP A 104 17.77 31.34 -22.23
C ASP A 104 18.38 30.15 -21.48
N VAL A 105 19.55 29.69 -21.92
CA VAL A 105 20.42 28.78 -21.18
C VAL A 105 21.84 29.30 -21.29
N PRO A 106 22.71 29.07 -20.28
CA PRO A 106 24.12 29.37 -20.45
C PRO A 106 24.69 28.49 -21.57
N ASP A 107 25.74 28.96 -22.22
CA ASP A 107 26.50 28.11 -23.14
C ASP A 107 27.02 26.91 -22.36
N LEU A 108 26.65 25.69 -22.78
CA LEU A 108 27.17 24.43 -22.23
C LEU A 108 28.62 24.22 -22.68
N ASN A 109 29.49 25.12 -22.26
CA ASN A 109 30.92 25.04 -22.47
C ASN A 109 31.53 23.98 -21.56
N GLN A 110 32.80 23.61 -21.82
CA GLN A 110 33.46 22.54 -21.08
C GLN A 110 33.57 22.86 -19.57
N GLU A 111 33.78 24.12 -19.21
CA GLU A 111 33.93 24.54 -17.81
C GLU A 111 32.65 24.34 -16.99
N LEU A 112 31.50 24.75 -17.53
CA LEU A 112 30.20 24.53 -16.90
C LEU A 112 29.87 23.03 -16.83
N ILE A 113 30.14 22.28 -17.90
CA ILE A 113 29.94 20.82 -17.91
C ILE A 113 30.78 20.16 -16.82
N ASP A 114 32.07 20.47 -16.75
CA ASP A 114 32.99 19.90 -15.75
C ASP A 114 32.55 20.25 -14.32
N THR A 115 32.03 21.46 -14.12
CA THR A 115 31.49 21.91 -12.83
C THR A 115 30.26 21.11 -12.43
N ILE A 116 29.30 20.92 -13.33
CA ILE A 116 28.07 20.16 -13.05
C ILE A 116 28.41 18.69 -12.80
N VAL A 117 29.31 18.10 -13.61
CA VAL A 117 29.75 16.71 -13.44
C VAL A 117 30.39 16.52 -12.06
N ALA A 118 31.35 17.37 -11.69
CA ALA A 118 32.01 17.26 -10.40
C ALA A 118 31.01 17.39 -9.23
N GLN A 119 30.10 18.36 -9.29
CA GLN A 119 29.10 18.55 -8.23
C GLN A 119 28.08 17.40 -8.16
N SER A 120 27.71 16.82 -9.31
CA SER A 120 26.84 15.64 -9.38
C SER A 120 27.52 14.41 -8.79
N ASP A 121 28.81 14.19 -9.09
CA ASP A 121 29.59 13.08 -8.55
C ASP A 121 29.77 13.21 -7.02
N ASP A 122 30.07 14.42 -6.54
CA ASP A 122 30.16 14.72 -5.10
C ASP A 122 28.84 14.44 -4.38
N GLN A 123 27.71 14.81 -5.00
CA GLN A 123 26.39 14.55 -4.45
C GLN A 123 26.03 13.06 -4.42
N ALA A 124 26.42 12.31 -5.44
CA ALA A 124 26.24 10.85 -5.47
C ALA A 124 27.07 10.15 -4.37
N ASN A 125 28.16 10.79 -3.91
CA ASN A 125 28.98 10.35 -2.77
C ASN A 125 29.43 8.88 -2.91
N GLY A 126 29.85 8.49 -4.12
CA GLY A 126 30.31 7.14 -4.45
C GLY A 126 29.23 6.07 -4.54
N SER A 127 27.95 6.42 -4.42
CA SER A 127 26.83 5.49 -4.60
C SER A 127 26.75 5.03 -6.05
N THR A 128 26.43 3.76 -6.24
CA THR A 128 26.10 3.25 -7.57
C THR A 128 24.73 3.75 -8.01
N ILE A 129 24.49 3.78 -9.32
CA ILE A 129 23.18 4.14 -9.88
C ILE A 129 22.08 3.22 -9.32
N ARG A 130 22.38 1.93 -9.11
CA ARG A 130 21.40 0.98 -8.59
C ARG A 130 20.97 1.30 -7.16
N GLU A 131 21.91 1.66 -6.29
CA GLU A 131 21.60 2.07 -4.91
C GLU A 131 20.76 3.35 -4.88
N LEU A 132 21.04 4.31 -5.78
CA LEU A 132 20.25 5.54 -5.90
C LEU A 132 18.83 5.27 -6.44
N GLU A 133 18.68 4.34 -7.39
CA GLU A 133 17.37 3.89 -7.87
C GLU A 133 16.55 3.22 -6.76
N GLU A 134 17.16 2.33 -5.99
CA GLU A 134 16.49 1.65 -4.87
C GLU A 134 16.05 2.65 -3.80
N LEU A 135 16.93 3.58 -3.41
CA LEU A 135 16.58 4.67 -2.49
C LEU A 135 15.42 5.52 -3.02
N ARG A 136 15.47 5.91 -4.31
CA ARG A 136 14.39 6.69 -4.94
C ARG A 136 13.07 5.92 -4.88
N ASP A 137 13.07 4.65 -5.27
CA ASP A 137 11.87 3.84 -5.36
C ASP A 137 11.26 3.59 -3.96
N ASP A 138 12.10 3.32 -2.95
CA ASP A 138 11.67 3.19 -1.54
C ASP A 138 11.05 4.50 -1.00
N CYS A 139 11.66 5.65 -1.33
CA CYS A 139 11.11 6.96 -0.98
C CYS A 139 9.76 7.21 -1.68
N LEU A 140 9.62 6.86 -2.96
CA LEU A 140 8.36 7.01 -3.71
C LEU A 140 7.26 6.15 -3.10
N VAL A 141 7.54 4.88 -2.78
CA VAL A 141 6.60 3.99 -2.10
C VAL A 141 6.19 4.59 -0.75
N SER A 142 7.15 5.11 0.02
CA SER A 142 6.88 5.73 1.32
C SER A 142 5.95 6.94 1.21
N VAL A 143 6.17 7.82 0.23
CA VAL A 143 5.29 8.96 -0.04
C VAL A 143 3.89 8.51 -0.45
N MET A 144 3.78 7.56 -1.39
CA MET A 144 2.49 7.05 -1.86
C MET A 144 1.69 6.40 -0.73
N GLN A 145 2.33 5.55 0.09
CA GLN A 145 1.72 4.91 1.25
C GLN A 145 1.30 5.94 2.32
N GLY A 146 2.13 6.95 2.57
CA GLY A 146 1.78 8.06 3.48
C GLY A 146 0.52 8.79 3.01
N LEU A 147 0.48 9.21 1.74
CA LEU A 147 -0.67 9.89 1.15
C LEU A 147 -1.92 9.02 1.07
N ARG A 148 -1.76 7.70 0.93
CA ARG A 148 -2.86 6.73 0.92
C ARG A 148 -3.67 6.78 2.22
N THR A 149 -3.02 7.00 3.36
CA THR A 149 -3.71 7.13 4.66
C THR A 149 -4.62 8.38 4.75
N VAL A 150 -4.29 9.41 3.97
CA VAL A 150 -5.05 10.67 3.88
C VAL A 150 -6.12 10.60 2.77
N GLY A 151 -5.98 9.66 1.83
CA GLY A 151 -6.90 9.51 0.69
C GLY A 151 -6.80 10.67 -0.30
N TYR A 152 -5.58 11.15 -0.60
CA TYR A 152 -5.38 12.30 -1.50
C TYR A 152 -4.24 12.07 -2.50
N GLY A 153 -4.32 12.72 -3.67
CA GLY A 153 -3.26 12.71 -4.68
C GLY A 153 -2.88 11.29 -5.15
N ALA A 154 -1.59 10.98 -5.18
CA ALA A 154 -1.10 9.64 -5.54
C ALA A 154 -1.57 8.54 -4.57
N GLY A 155 -1.86 8.91 -3.31
CA GLY A 155 -2.38 7.99 -2.30
C GLY A 155 -3.80 7.50 -2.59
N GLU A 156 -4.67 8.38 -3.09
CA GLU A 156 -6.02 8.01 -3.55
C GLU A 156 -5.95 7.03 -4.72
N VAL A 157 -5.08 7.31 -5.70
CA VAL A 157 -4.86 6.43 -6.86
C VAL A 157 -4.38 5.04 -6.43
N LEU A 158 -3.44 4.98 -5.47
CA LEU A 158 -2.98 3.71 -4.91
C LEU A 158 -4.11 2.97 -4.17
N ALA A 159 -4.88 3.66 -3.33
CA ALA A 159 -6.00 3.06 -2.60
C ALA A 159 -7.05 2.46 -3.56
N ASP A 160 -7.37 3.17 -4.64
CA ASP A 160 -8.32 2.70 -5.65
C ASP A 160 -7.78 1.53 -6.45
N PHE A 161 -6.48 1.52 -6.77
CA PHE A 161 -5.84 0.40 -7.44
C PHE A 161 -5.86 -0.86 -6.58
N GLU A 162 -5.50 -0.76 -5.30
CA GLU A 162 -5.55 -1.88 -4.35
C GLU A 162 -6.98 -2.39 -4.17
N ARG A 163 -7.96 -1.50 -4.06
CA ARG A 163 -9.38 -1.88 -4.01
C ARG A 163 -9.79 -2.62 -5.27
N ALA A 164 -9.40 -2.13 -6.44
CA ALA A 164 -9.69 -2.80 -7.70
C ALA A 164 -8.99 -4.17 -7.82
N LEU A 165 -7.80 -4.34 -7.22
CA LEU A 165 -7.14 -5.64 -7.13
C LEU A 165 -7.92 -6.59 -6.21
N PHE A 166 -8.36 -6.11 -5.05
CA PHE A 166 -9.20 -6.87 -4.13
C PHE A 166 -10.52 -7.32 -4.79
N ASP A 167 -11.21 -6.40 -5.47
CA ASP A 167 -12.48 -6.64 -6.16
C ASP A 167 -12.33 -7.66 -7.31
N ARG A 168 -11.19 -7.62 -8.04
CA ARG A 168 -10.89 -8.56 -9.14
C ARG A 168 -10.37 -9.90 -8.66
N ALA A 169 -9.80 -9.97 -7.45
CA ALA A 169 -9.27 -11.21 -6.91
C ALA A 169 -10.43 -12.20 -6.73
N PRO A 170 -10.37 -13.41 -7.30
CA PRO A 170 -11.42 -14.41 -7.10
C PRO A 170 -11.56 -14.71 -5.61
N ALA A 171 -12.77 -15.10 -5.19
CA ALA A 171 -12.94 -15.70 -3.88
C ALA A 171 -11.99 -16.92 -3.79
N PRO A 172 -11.28 -17.10 -2.66
CA PRO A 172 -10.39 -18.24 -2.51
C PRO A 172 -11.14 -19.55 -2.77
N ALA A 173 -10.49 -20.49 -3.44
CA ALA A 173 -11.05 -21.82 -3.65
C ALA A 173 -11.06 -22.56 -2.30
N VAL A 174 -12.14 -22.39 -1.54
CA VAL A 174 -12.37 -23.10 -0.29
C VAL A 174 -12.94 -24.48 -0.59
N ALA A 175 -12.45 -25.51 0.10
CA ALA A 175 -12.94 -26.88 -0.06
C ALA A 175 -14.48 -26.93 0.11
N ALA A 176 -15.15 -27.69 -0.76
CA ALA A 176 -16.62 -27.68 -0.84
C ALA A 176 -17.32 -28.34 0.36
N ASP A 177 -16.60 -29.14 1.16
CA ASP A 177 -17.17 -29.90 2.27
C ASP A 177 -17.04 -29.14 3.60
N SER A 178 -18.10 -28.42 3.98
CA SER A 178 -18.19 -27.71 5.26
C SER A 178 -18.28 -28.63 6.48
N ALA A 179 -18.41 -29.95 6.30
CA ALA A 179 -18.38 -30.89 7.42
C ALA A 179 -16.97 -31.04 8.02
N GLN A 180 -15.92 -30.68 7.27
CA GLN A 180 -14.54 -30.74 7.75
C GLN A 180 -13.99 -29.33 8.04
N PRO A 181 -12.84 -29.20 8.75
CA PRO A 181 -12.11 -27.95 8.78
C PRO A 181 -11.80 -27.49 7.34
N LEU A 182 -12.27 -26.31 6.98
CA LEU A 182 -12.22 -25.81 5.61
C LEU A 182 -10.79 -25.45 5.24
N LYS A 183 -10.22 -26.08 4.21
CA LYS A 183 -8.96 -25.60 3.60
C LYS A 183 -9.24 -24.27 2.90
N VAL A 184 -8.72 -23.18 3.46
CA VAL A 184 -9.02 -21.81 3.02
C VAL A 184 -7.82 -21.10 2.39
N HIS A 185 -6.61 -21.59 2.67
CA HIS A 185 -5.38 -20.97 2.19
C HIS A 185 -4.30 -22.03 1.93
N GLU A 186 -3.45 -21.76 0.94
CA GLU A 186 -2.26 -22.53 0.64
C GLU A 186 -1.19 -21.59 0.09
N ILE A 187 0.03 -21.74 0.57
CA ILE A 187 1.17 -20.92 0.19
C ILE A 187 2.43 -21.77 0.11
N ARG A 188 3.30 -21.45 -0.85
CA ARG A 188 4.69 -21.89 -0.84
C ARG A 188 5.49 -20.84 -0.07
N ILE A 189 6.14 -21.24 1.02
CA ILE A 189 6.90 -20.32 1.88
C ILE A 189 7.96 -19.58 1.04
N PRO A 190 7.84 -18.24 0.92
CA PRO A 190 8.81 -17.44 0.18
C PRO A 190 10.18 -17.41 0.86
N THR A 191 11.23 -17.16 0.10
CA THR A 191 12.61 -17.08 0.63
C THR A 191 12.77 -15.94 1.64
N GLU A 192 12.07 -14.83 1.44
CA GLU A 192 12.09 -13.65 2.30
C GLU A 192 11.31 -13.81 3.61
N TRP A 193 10.64 -14.95 3.81
CA TRP A 193 9.99 -15.29 5.07
C TRP A 193 10.92 -16.01 6.05
N VAL A 194 12.09 -16.45 5.58
CA VAL A 194 13.08 -17.14 6.39
C VAL A 194 13.93 -16.13 7.16
N ASP A 195 14.09 -16.35 8.46
CA ASP A 195 14.94 -15.53 9.31
C ASP A 195 16.39 -16.06 9.39
N TYR A 196 17.22 -15.40 10.21
CA TYR A 196 18.63 -15.75 10.40
C TYR A 196 18.85 -17.15 11.00
N ASN A 197 17.82 -17.80 11.56
CA ASN A 197 17.88 -19.18 12.05
C ASN A 197 17.66 -20.21 10.93
N GLY A 198 17.35 -19.76 9.71
CA GLY A 198 17.16 -20.63 8.55
C GLY A 198 15.77 -21.26 8.44
N HIS A 199 14.80 -20.85 9.26
CA HIS A 199 13.40 -21.27 9.17
C HIS A 199 12.46 -20.06 9.05
N THR A 200 11.19 -20.31 8.71
CA THR A 200 10.14 -19.28 8.65
C THR A 200 10.09 -18.49 9.95
N ASN A 201 10.12 -17.17 9.84
CA ASN A 201 10.01 -16.25 10.96
C ASN A 201 8.66 -16.42 11.69
N ASP A 202 8.68 -16.29 13.02
CA ASP A 202 7.51 -16.48 13.88
C ASP A 202 6.30 -15.60 13.49
N SER A 203 6.52 -14.33 13.18
CA SER A 203 5.46 -13.39 12.76
C SER A 203 4.73 -13.83 11.48
N ARG A 204 5.39 -14.59 10.61
CA ARG A 204 4.80 -15.06 9.34
C ARG A 204 3.73 -16.12 9.54
N TYR A 205 3.77 -16.87 10.64
CA TYR A 205 2.67 -17.77 10.98
C TYR A 205 1.41 -16.98 11.35
N ALA A 206 1.54 -15.87 12.09
CA ALA A 206 0.40 -15.00 12.37
C ALA A 206 -0.16 -14.39 11.07
N GLN A 207 0.71 -13.97 10.14
CA GLN A 207 0.31 -13.50 8.81
C GLN A 207 -0.46 -14.59 8.03
N MET A 208 0.06 -15.82 7.91
CA MET A 208 -0.66 -16.93 7.27
C MET A 208 -2.02 -17.20 7.90
N SER A 209 -2.13 -17.06 9.22
CA SER A 209 -3.41 -17.21 9.93
C SER A 209 -4.38 -16.08 9.59
N GLY A 210 -3.88 -14.85 9.45
CA GLY A 210 -4.65 -13.69 8.98
C GLY A 210 -5.14 -13.86 7.56
N ASP A 211 -4.26 -14.25 6.63
CA ASP A 211 -4.59 -14.49 5.22
C ASP A 211 -5.65 -15.61 5.09
N ALA A 212 -5.55 -16.65 5.92
CA ALA A 212 -6.56 -17.71 6.01
C ALA A 212 -7.92 -17.22 6.53
N ALA A 213 -7.91 -16.31 7.51
CA ALA A 213 -9.13 -15.71 8.02
C ALA A 213 -9.81 -14.80 7.01
N ASP A 214 -9.04 -13.97 6.29
CA ASP A 214 -9.55 -13.17 5.19
C ASP A 214 -10.17 -14.06 4.10
N ALA A 215 -9.50 -15.17 3.75
CA ALA A 215 -10.04 -16.14 2.82
C ALA A 215 -11.35 -16.77 3.30
N PHE A 216 -11.44 -17.14 4.59
CA PHE A 216 -12.66 -17.66 5.19
C PHE A 216 -13.80 -16.63 5.20
N LEU A 217 -13.51 -15.38 5.57
CA LEU A 217 -14.49 -14.29 5.56
C LEU A 217 -14.99 -13.99 4.14
N ARG A 218 -14.10 -13.99 3.13
CA ARG A 218 -14.50 -13.86 1.72
C ARG A 218 -15.39 -15.02 1.27
N TYR A 219 -15.13 -16.24 1.73
CA TYR A 219 -16.01 -17.39 1.48
C TYR A 219 -17.41 -17.21 2.10
N LEU A 220 -17.51 -16.60 3.28
CA LEU A 220 -18.79 -16.22 3.87
C LEU A 220 -19.46 -15.01 3.16
N GLY A 221 -18.77 -14.37 2.21
CA GLY A 221 -19.26 -13.23 1.45
C GLY A 221 -18.99 -11.87 2.11
N VAL A 222 -17.90 -11.76 2.90
CA VAL A 222 -17.26 -10.46 3.16
C VAL A 222 -16.51 -10.07 1.89
N ASP A 223 -17.24 -9.56 0.91
CA ASP A 223 -16.72 -9.08 -0.36
C ASP A 223 -16.64 -7.55 -0.41
N ALA A 224 -16.33 -7.00 -1.58
CA ALA A 224 -16.21 -5.58 -1.78
C ALA A 224 -17.52 -4.82 -1.49
N ASP A 225 -18.68 -5.41 -1.80
CA ASP A 225 -19.98 -4.79 -1.55
C ASP A 225 -20.31 -4.80 -0.05
N TYR A 226 -19.98 -5.88 0.65
CA TYR A 226 -20.08 -5.97 2.10
C TYR A 226 -19.27 -4.86 2.79
N LEU A 227 -18.00 -4.68 2.37
CA LEU A 227 -17.12 -3.64 2.90
C LEU A 227 -17.62 -2.22 2.57
N ARG A 228 -18.10 -1.99 1.34
CA ARG A 228 -18.71 -0.71 0.92
C ARG A 228 -19.98 -0.38 1.71
N GLY A 229 -20.72 -1.40 2.15
CA GLY A 229 -21.87 -1.25 3.05
C GLY A 229 -21.52 -0.73 4.45
N GLY A 230 -20.24 -0.56 4.76
CA GLY A 230 -19.79 -0.11 6.08
C GLY A 230 -19.64 -1.25 7.08
N HIS A 231 -19.56 -2.50 6.61
CA HIS A 231 -19.48 -3.68 7.47
C HIS A 231 -18.13 -4.39 7.33
N SER A 232 -17.55 -4.84 8.45
CA SER A 232 -16.31 -5.63 8.43
C SER A 232 -16.18 -6.48 9.70
N TYR A 233 -15.15 -7.34 9.75
CA TYR A 233 -14.73 -8.07 10.95
C TYR A 233 -13.31 -7.67 11.33
N TYR A 234 -13.11 -7.27 12.59
CA TYR A 234 -11.79 -6.95 13.13
C TYR A 234 -11.33 -8.05 14.09
N THR A 235 -10.07 -8.45 13.99
CA THR A 235 -9.42 -9.32 14.97
C THR A 235 -9.26 -8.56 16.28
N VAL A 236 -9.81 -9.08 17.37
CA VAL A 236 -9.70 -8.48 18.72
C VAL A 236 -8.78 -9.26 19.66
N GLU A 237 -8.56 -10.55 19.39
CA GLU A 237 -7.65 -11.39 20.15
C GLU A 237 -7.10 -12.50 19.26
N SER A 238 -5.86 -12.91 19.51
CA SER A 238 -5.19 -13.98 18.78
C SER A 238 -4.23 -14.74 19.68
N HIS A 239 -4.19 -16.07 19.53
CA HIS A 239 -3.24 -16.94 20.20
C HIS A 239 -2.62 -17.91 19.19
N ILE A 240 -1.32 -17.76 18.97
CA ILE A 240 -0.54 -18.57 18.01
C ILE A 240 0.29 -19.59 18.78
N THR A 241 0.30 -20.84 18.32
CA THR A 241 1.24 -21.87 18.81
C THR A 241 2.13 -22.38 17.69
N TYR A 242 3.38 -22.69 18.02
CA TYR A 242 4.38 -23.19 17.08
C TYR A 242 4.71 -24.64 17.45
N ALA A 243 4.41 -25.58 16.55
CA ALA A 243 4.52 -27.01 16.78
C ALA A 243 5.70 -27.65 16.02
N ALA A 244 6.01 -27.15 14.82
CA ALA A 244 7.17 -27.58 14.03
C ALA A 244 7.71 -26.40 13.19
N GLN A 245 8.91 -26.56 12.64
CA GLN A 245 9.52 -25.59 11.74
C GLN A 245 9.03 -25.77 10.30
N SER A 246 9.01 -24.68 9.52
CA SER A 246 8.89 -24.69 8.06
C SER A 246 10.05 -23.92 7.44
N HIS A 247 10.36 -24.21 6.18
CA HIS A 247 11.49 -23.64 5.45
C HIS A 247 11.04 -23.04 4.13
N ALA A 248 11.90 -22.20 3.54
CA ALA A 248 11.67 -21.68 2.18
C ALA A 248 11.40 -22.83 1.20
N GLY A 249 10.36 -22.68 0.39
CA GLY A 249 9.94 -23.68 -0.59
C GLY A 249 8.95 -24.72 -0.05
N ASP A 250 8.79 -24.89 1.26
CA ASP A 250 7.73 -25.74 1.83
C ASP A 250 6.36 -25.26 1.33
N VAL A 251 5.46 -26.19 1.01
CA VAL A 251 4.05 -25.85 0.76
C VAL A 251 3.30 -26.04 2.06
N VAL A 252 2.60 -25.00 2.52
CA VAL A 252 1.81 -25.00 3.75
C VAL A 252 0.36 -24.69 3.40
N TYR A 253 -0.57 -25.51 3.89
CA TYR A 253 -2.00 -25.23 3.77
C TYR A 253 -2.61 -24.96 5.15
N VAL A 254 -3.62 -24.09 5.16
CA VAL A 254 -4.34 -23.68 6.37
C VAL A 254 -5.77 -24.15 6.31
N THR A 255 -6.21 -24.81 7.38
CA THR A 255 -7.62 -25.20 7.57
C THR A 255 -8.26 -24.42 8.70
N SER A 256 -9.49 -23.93 8.52
CA SER A 256 -10.26 -23.17 9.51
C SER A 256 -11.47 -23.95 10.03
N GLN A 257 -11.66 -23.94 11.34
CA GLN A 257 -12.81 -24.50 12.04
C GLN A 257 -13.53 -23.40 12.83
N VAL A 258 -14.86 -23.34 12.73
CA VAL A 258 -15.67 -22.44 13.55
C VAL A 258 -15.81 -23.05 14.94
N ILE A 259 -15.35 -22.34 15.96
CA ILE A 259 -15.40 -22.80 17.35
C ILE A 259 -16.68 -22.34 18.05
N SER A 260 -17.05 -21.09 17.81
CA SER A 260 -18.28 -20.48 18.34
C SER A 260 -18.59 -19.19 17.58
N TYR A 261 -19.83 -18.75 17.62
CA TYR A 261 -20.24 -17.44 17.12
C TYR A 261 -21.41 -16.90 17.95
N ASP A 262 -21.59 -15.59 17.94
CA ASP A 262 -22.78 -14.91 18.47
C ASP A 262 -23.27 -13.85 17.48
N GLU A 263 -24.14 -12.93 17.91
CA GLU A 263 -24.69 -11.85 17.07
C GLU A 263 -23.61 -10.99 16.37
N LYS A 264 -22.40 -10.92 16.92
CA LYS A 264 -21.32 -10.04 16.43
C LYS A 264 -19.92 -10.62 16.54
N ARG A 265 -19.73 -11.76 17.18
CA ARG A 265 -18.43 -12.40 17.35
C ARG A 265 -18.33 -13.68 16.55
N LEU A 266 -17.18 -13.90 15.95
CA LEU A 266 -16.81 -15.14 15.28
C LEU A 266 -15.50 -15.64 15.86
N HIS A 267 -15.50 -16.87 16.37
CA HIS A 267 -14.32 -17.52 16.93
C HIS A 267 -13.84 -18.60 15.95
N LEU A 268 -12.68 -18.38 15.34
CA LEU A 268 -12.08 -19.31 14.38
C LEU A 268 -10.82 -19.94 14.96
N PHE A 269 -10.58 -21.17 14.53
CA PHE A 269 -9.36 -21.90 14.81
C PHE A 269 -8.71 -22.39 13.52
N ASN A 270 -7.49 -21.94 13.29
CA ASN A 270 -6.67 -22.25 12.13
C ASN A 270 -5.61 -23.30 12.49
N ARG A 271 -5.41 -24.27 11.59
CA ARG A 271 -4.30 -25.24 11.64
C ARG A 271 -3.49 -25.14 10.36
N MET A 272 -2.19 -24.99 10.50
CA MET A 272 -1.25 -24.87 9.38
C MET A 272 -0.48 -26.19 9.27
N HIS A 273 -0.59 -26.85 8.14
CA HIS A 273 0.06 -28.13 7.89
C HIS A 273 1.00 -28.05 6.71
N ARG A 274 2.13 -28.77 6.79
CA ARG A 274 2.99 -28.98 5.62
C ARG A 274 2.26 -29.92 4.66
N ALA A 275 2.20 -29.56 3.38
CA ALA A 275 1.44 -30.32 2.39
C ALA A 275 2.01 -31.73 2.14
N ASP A 276 3.35 -31.86 2.18
CA ASP A 276 4.04 -33.10 1.80
C ASP A 276 3.83 -34.25 2.80
N ASP A 277 3.79 -33.94 4.11
CA ASP A 277 3.72 -34.95 5.18
C ASP A 277 2.58 -34.72 6.18
N HIS A 278 1.74 -33.70 5.95
CA HIS A 278 0.64 -33.30 6.83
C HIS A 278 1.04 -32.98 8.27
N THR A 279 2.31 -32.67 8.53
CA THR A 279 2.79 -32.26 9.85
C THR A 279 2.14 -30.96 10.27
N LEU A 280 1.56 -30.91 11.48
CA LEU A 280 1.09 -29.67 12.09
C LEU A 280 2.27 -28.76 12.42
N ILE A 281 2.34 -27.62 11.73
CA ILE A 281 3.42 -26.64 11.88
C ILE A 281 3.06 -25.60 12.93
N SER A 282 1.83 -25.07 12.86
CA SER A 282 1.36 -24.02 13.76
C SER A 282 -0.17 -24.04 13.87
N THR A 283 -0.69 -23.44 14.95
CA THR A 283 -2.12 -23.16 15.10
C THR A 283 -2.34 -21.69 15.38
N GLY A 284 -3.49 -21.16 14.96
CA GLY A 284 -3.96 -19.82 15.34
C GLY A 284 -5.39 -19.85 15.84
N GLU A 285 -5.63 -19.42 17.07
CA GLU A 285 -6.97 -19.21 17.63
C GLU A 285 -7.27 -17.72 17.61
N HIS A 286 -8.41 -17.32 17.03
CA HIS A 286 -8.73 -15.92 16.79
C HIS A 286 -10.16 -15.59 17.17
N MET A 287 -10.34 -14.44 17.83
CA MET A 287 -11.64 -13.82 18.04
C MET A 287 -11.80 -12.64 17.09
N TYR A 288 -12.85 -12.69 16.27
CA TYR A 288 -13.24 -11.60 15.37
C TYR A 288 -14.50 -10.93 15.86
N LEU A 289 -14.57 -9.61 15.70
CA LEU A 289 -15.70 -8.77 16.08
C LEU A 289 -16.23 -8.06 14.84
N HIS A 290 -17.52 -8.21 14.57
CA HIS A 290 -18.22 -7.50 13.52
C HIS A 290 -18.39 -6.02 13.88
N VAL A 291 -18.06 -5.14 12.94
CA VAL A 291 -17.99 -3.69 13.15
C VAL A 291 -18.70 -2.90 12.05
N ASP A 292 -19.24 -1.76 12.46
CA ASP A 292 -19.56 -0.63 11.59
C ASP A 292 -18.26 0.16 11.36
N THR A 293 -17.77 0.17 10.12
CA THR A 293 -16.50 0.83 9.77
C THR A 293 -16.62 2.34 9.71
N VAL A 294 -17.83 2.88 9.56
CA VAL A 294 -18.10 4.33 9.57
C VAL A 294 -18.19 4.84 11.01
N ALA A 295 -18.91 4.12 11.87
CA ALA A 295 -19.05 4.48 13.28
C ALA A 295 -17.84 4.05 14.13
N GLY A 296 -16.99 3.16 13.62
CA GLY A 296 -15.83 2.61 14.32
C GLY A 296 -16.21 1.79 15.55
N LYS A 297 -17.34 1.08 15.52
CA LYS A 297 -17.92 0.39 16.68
C LYS A 297 -18.42 -1.01 16.33
N ALA A 298 -18.44 -1.89 17.34
CA ALA A 298 -19.04 -3.21 17.20
C ALA A 298 -20.54 -3.12 16.95
N MET A 299 -21.04 -3.95 16.03
CA MET A 299 -22.47 -4.06 15.73
C MET A 299 -22.84 -5.52 15.44
N ALA A 300 -24.11 -5.88 15.59
CA ALA A 300 -24.58 -7.18 15.14
C ALA A 300 -24.32 -7.37 13.64
N ALA A 301 -23.89 -8.57 13.24
CA ALA A 301 -23.77 -8.92 11.83
C ALA A 301 -25.16 -9.02 11.18
N PRO A 302 -25.29 -8.69 9.89
CA PRO A 302 -26.53 -8.87 9.16
C PRO A 302 -27.05 -10.32 9.28
N PRO A 303 -28.38 -10.56 9.34
CA PRO A 303 -28.93 -11.90 9.49
C PRO A 303 -28.40 -12.92 8.46
N GLU A 304 -28.23 -12.49 7.21
CA GLU A 304 -27.65 -13.34 6.15
C GLU A 304 -26.22 -13.80 6.45
N MET A 305 -25.40 -12.96 7.09
CA MET A 305 -24.04 -13.31 7.48
C MET A 305 -24.07 -14.35 8.61
N ILE A 306 -24.97 -14.15 9.59
CA ILE A 306 -25.19 -15.13 10.67
C ILE A 306 -25.67 -16.47 10.12
N GLU A 307 -26.57 -16.49 9.14
CA GLU A 307 -27.03 -17.72 8.48
C GLU A 307 -25.88 -18.47 7.79
N ARG A 308 -24.98 -17.76 7.09
CA ARG A 308 -23.80 -18.37 6.44
C ARG A 308 -22.81 -18.93 7.47
N ILE A 309 -22.53 -18.20 8.54
CA ILE A 309 -21.70 -18.69 9.65
C ILE A 309 -22.33 -19.92 10.29
N ALA A 310 -23.64 -19.87 10.56
CA ALA A 310 -24.39 -20.96 11.17
C ALA A 310 -24.37 -22.22 10.29
N ALA A 311 -24.47 -22.09 8.97
CA ALA A 311 -24.39 -23.23 8.05
C ALA A 311 -23.06 -23.99 8.20
N VAL A 312 -21.93 -23.27 8.25
CA VAL A 312 -20.60 -23.87 8.47
C VAL A 312 -20.49 -24.45 9.88
N ALA A 313 -20.88 -23.70 10.91
CA ALA A 313 -20.79 -24.15 12.30
C ALA A 313 -21.63 -25.42 12.55
N ASN A 314 -22.84 -25.48 12.00
CA ASN A 314 -23.74 -26.64 12.13
C ASN A 314 -23.16 -27.88 11.46
N ALA A 315 -22.57 -27.73 10.27
CA ALA A 315 -21.89 -28.83 9.58
C ALA A 315 -20.70 -29.38 10.39
N GLN A 316 -20.05 -28.54 11.21
CA GLN A 316 -18.88 -28.87 12.03
C GLN A 316 -19.20 -29.34 13.46
N THR A 317 -20.47 -29.43 13.86
CA THR A 317 -20.88 -29.81 15.23
C THR A 317 -20.36 -31.16 15.72
N HIS A 318 -20.06 -32.07 14.81
CA HIS A 318 -19.50 -33.39 15.10
C HIS A 318 -17.97 -33.39 15.28
N LEU A 319 -17.29 -32.29 14.91
CA LEU A 319 -15.84 -32.18 15.03
C LEU A 319 -15.45 -31.93 16.49
N GLU A 320 -14.35 -32.56 16.91
CA GLU A 320 -13.78 -32.29 18.22
C GLU A 320 -13.25 -30.86 18.29
N ARG A 321 -13.32 -30.28 19.50
CA ARG A 321 -12.68 -28.99 19.78
C ARG A 321 -11.15 -29.18 19.71
N PRO A 322 -10.40 -28.31 18.99
CA PRO A 322 -8.95 -28.40 18.91
C PRO A 322 -8.29 -28.43 20.30
N THR A 323 -7.28 -29.28 20.49
CA THR A 323 -6.62 -29.45 21.79
C THR A 323 -5.79 -28.25 22.23
N GLN A 324 -5.43 -27.35 21.31
CA GLN A 324 -4.75 -26.09 21.61
C GLN A 324 -5.71 -24.92 21.85
N ALA A 325 -7.02 -25.08 21.59
CA ALA A 325 -7.99 -24.02 21.81
C ALA A 325 -8.14 -23.71 23.31
N GLY A 326 -8.11 -22.44 23.68
CA GLY A 326 -8.15 -21.96 25.06
C GLY A 326 -6.84 -22.12 25.84
N ARG A 327 -5.72 -22.43 25.16
CA ARG A 327 -4.40 -22.41 25.81
C ARG A 327 -3.99 -20.98 26.15
N PHE A 328 -3.12 -20.85 27.15
CA PHE A 328 -2.54 -19.58 27.57
C PHE A 328 -1.02 -19.74 27.77
N VAL A 329 -0.29 -18.63 27.71
CA VAL A 329 1.14 -18.60 28.03
C VAL A 329 1.33 -18.57 29.53
N GLY A 330 1.92 -19.61 30.09
CA GLY A 330 2.24 -19.70 31.51
C GLY A 330 2.63 -21.12 31.92
N ALA A 331 3.23 -21.26 33.10
CA ALA A 331 3.49 -22.58 33.68
C ALA A 331 2.16 -23.29 34.01
N PRO A 332 2.10 -24.64 33.92
CA PRO A 332 0.97 -25.39 34.47
C PRO A 332 0.79 -24.98 35.93
N ARG A 333 -0.42 -24.56 36.30
CA ARG A 333 -0.74 -24.27 37.70
C ARG A 333 -0.81 -25.54 38.52
#